data_AF-A0A7G1IRM6-F1
#
_entry.id   AF-A0A7G1IRM6-F1
#
_cell.length_a   1.000
_cell.length_b   1.000
_cell.length_c   1.000
_cell.angle_alpha   90.00
_cell.angle_beta   90.00
_cell.angle_gamma   90.00
#
_symmetry.space_group_name_H-M   'P 1'
#
loop_
_entity.id
_entity.type
_entity.pdbx_description
1 polymer ?
#
loop_
_entity_poly.entity_id
_entity_poly.type
_entity_poly.pdbx_seq_one_letter_code
_entity_poly.pdbx_strand_id
1 'polypeptide(L)'
;MTDIRTRLATGSLTSPAPLASDLRSADTRDCPSRTDVLGAALADVVGGPVGRHALIGRTRFMTPLRVMFVIALVFLALGWSTKAACLQTTGTGPGDKRVANWDNQRAYYELCYSDTVPLYGAELLSQGKFPYKSSWVETDSTGAPQINTTGGWRCATWNIRC
;
A
#
# COMPACT_ATOMS: atom_id res chain seq x y z
N MET A 1 6.48 31.73 -35.84
CA MET A 1 5.16 31.43 -35.24
C MET A 1 4.62 32.72 -34.63
N THR A 2 3.66 33.38 -35.28
CA THR A 2 3.02 34.60 -34.75
C THR A 2 2.05 34.22 -33.65
N ASP A 3 2.16 34.86 -32.48
CA ASP A 3 1.31 34.64 -31.31
C ASP A 3 -0.17 34.82 -31.68
N ILE A 4 -1.03 33.92 -31.17
CA ILE A 4 -2.49 33.96 -31.35
C ILE A 4 -3.04 35.31 -30.89
N ARG A 5 -2.45 35.92 -29.85
CA ARG A 5 -2.82 37.26 -29.39
C ARG A 5 -2.59 38.33 -30.46
N THR A 6 -1.49 38.26 -31.20
CA THR A 6 -1.19 39.20 -32.29
C THR A 6 -2.18 39.03 -33.45
N ARG A 7 -2.57 37.79 -33.77
CA ARG A 7 -3.55 37.51 -34.85
C ARG A 7 -4.98 37.91 -34.50
N LEU A 8 -5.36 37.83 -33.22
CA LEU A 8 -6.65 38.32 -32.72
C LEU A 8 -6.74 39.84 -32.79
N ALA A 9 -5.66 40.56 -32.47
CA ALA A 9 -5.61 42.01 -32.56
C ALA A 9 -5.74 42.54 -34.00
N THR A 10 -5.26 41.77 -35.00
CA THR A 10 -5.37 42.12 -36.43
C THR A 10 -6.67 41.61 -37.08
N GLY A 11 -7.59 40.99 -36.33
CA GLY A 11 -8.88 40.53 -36.85
C GLY A 11 -8.81 39.34 -37.82
N SER A 12 -7.70 38.60 -37.85
CA SER A 12 -7.46 37.51 -38.82
C SER A 12 -8.13 36.17 -38.44
N LEU A 13 -8.83 36.09 -37.31
CA LEU A 13 -9.43 34.85 -36.79
C LEU A 13 -10.95 35.03 -36.66
N THR A 14 -11.71 34.30 -37.48
CA THR A 14 -13.18 34.20 -37.36
C THR A 14 -13.54 32.99 -36.50
N SER A 15 -14.12 33.21 -35.32
CA SER A 15 -14.66 32.14 -34.47
C SER A 15 -16.20 32.21 -34.43
N PRO A 16 -16.91 31.07 -34.47
CA PRO A 16 -18.37 31.05 -34.41
C PRO A 16 -18.94 31.37 -33.01
N ALA A 17 -18.11 31.30 -31.96
CA ALA A 17 -18.48 31.66 -30.60
C ALA A 17 -17.66 32.87 -30.11
N PRO A 18 -18.23 33.70 -29.21
CA PRO A 18 -17.50 34.76 -28.54
C PRO A 18 -16.34 34.17 -27.72
N LEU A 19 -15.24 34.92 -27.65
CA LEU A 19 -14.05 34.51 -26.91
C LEU A 19 -14.38 34.35 -25.42
N ALA A 20 -13.76 33.36 -24.75
CA ALA A 20 -13.97 33.15 -23.32
C ALA A 20 -13.61 34.40 -22.51
N SER A 21 -14.38 34.72 -21.47
CA SER A 21 -14.14 35.88 -20.60
C SER A 21 -12.79 35.84 -19.87
N ASP A 22 -12.22 34.65 -19.69
CA ASP A 22 -10.86 34.45 -19.18
C ASP A 22 -10.03 33.64 -20.18
N LEU A 23 -9.00 34.31 -20.70
CA LEU A 23 -8.06 33.85 -21.73
C LEU A 23 -6.78 33.25 -21.14
N ARG A 24 -6.67 33.15 -19.82
CA ARG A 24 -5.52 32.48 -19.20
C ARG A 24 -5.59 30.99 -19.56
N SER A 25 -4.60 30.53 -20.30
CA SER A 25 -4.36 29.12 -20.57
C SER A 25 -2.98 28.73 -20.08
N ALA A 26 -2.87 27.57 -19.45
CA ALA A 26 -1.60 27.01 -19.00
C ALA A 26 -1.01 26.11 -20.10
N ASP A 27 -0.87 26.64 -21.31
CA ASP A 27 -0.39 25.89 -22.48
C ASP A 27 1.07 25.43 -22.35
N THR A 28 1.80 25.96 -21.36
CA THR A 28 3.18 25.58 -21.02
C THR A 28 3.28 24.35 -20.11
N ARG A 29 2.15 23.74 -19.70
CA ARG A 29 2.18 22.50 -18.92
C ARG A 29 2.71 21.34 -19.74
N ASP A 30 3.65 20.59 -19.15
CA ASP A 30 4.04 19.31 -19.71
C ASP A 30 2.84 18.35 -19.71
N CYS A 31 2.65 17.68 -20.85
CA CYS A 31 1.54 16.79 -21.11
C CYS A 31 2.10 15.39 -21.39
N PRO A 32 2.21 14.53 -20.36
CA PRO A 32 2.80 13.19 -20.49
C PRO A 32 2.17 12.34 -21.60
N SER A 33 0.90 12.57 -21.94
CA SER A 33 0.24 11.89 -23.07
C SER A 33 0.87 12.20 -24.46
N ARG A 34 1.77 13.19 -24.54
CA ARG A 34 2.47 13.59 -25.78
C ARG A 34 3.98 13.46 -25.65
N THR A 35 4.51 13.58 -24.44
CA THR A 35 5.95 13.59 -24.16
C THR A 35 6.48 12.23 -23.70
N ASP A 36 5.62 11.36 -23.14
CA ASP A 36 5.97 10.02 -22.66
C ASP A 36 5.25 8.94 -23.48
N VAL A 37 5.98 7.89 -23.88
CA VAL A 37 5.45 6.73 -24.60
C VAL A 37 4.44 5.92 -23.77
N LEU A 38 4.68 5.75 -22.46
CA LEU A 38 3.77 5.06 -21.57
C LEU A 38 2.52 5.92 -21.31
N GLY A 39 2.74 7.22 -21.09
CA GLY A 39 1.65 8.19 -20.96
C GLY A 39 0.75 8.24 -22.18
N ALA A 40 1.33 8.20 -23.39
CA ALA A 40 0.59 8.16 -24.64
C ALA A 40 -0.21 6.86 -24.79
N ALA A 41 0.40 5.70 -24.55
CA ALA A 41 -0.26 4.40 -24.66
C ALA A 41 -1.43 4.26 -23.66
N LEU A 42 -1.27 4.75 -22.43
CA LEU A 42 -2.35 4.77 -21.44
C LEU A 42 -3.47 5.76 -21.79
N ALA A 43 -3.14 6.87 -22.47
CA ALA A 43 -4.13 7.84 -22.88
C ALA A 43 -5.12 7.25 -23.90
N ASP A 44 -4.68 6.32 -24.76
CA ASP A 44 -5.56 5.65 -25.73
C ASP A 44 -6.73 4.89 -25.07
N VAL A 45 -6.54 4.34 -23.87
CA VAL A 45 -7.61 3.68 -23.09
C VAL A 45 -8.73 4.66 -22.70
N VAL A 46 -8.38 5.93 -22.51
CA VAL A 46 -9.29 6.98 -22.02
C VAL A 46 -9.81 7.87 -23.16
N GLY A 47 -9.41 7.59 -24.42
CA GLY A 47 -9.86 8.33 -25.60
C GLY A 47 -8.76 9.09 -26.35
N GLY A 48 -7.49 8.81 -26.05
CA GLY A 48 -6.32 9.36 -26.73
C GLY A 48 -5.68 10.55 -26.03
N PRO A 49 -4.63 11.13 -26.63
CA PRO A 49 -3.83 12.19 -26.01
C PRO A 49 -4.61 13.49 -25.85
N VAL A 50 -4.17 14.32 -24.90
CA VAL A 50 -4.79 15.62 -24.61
C VAL A 50 -4.89 16.48 -25.88
N GLY A 51 -6.11 16.93 -26.20
CA GLY A 51 -6.39 17.72 -27.40
C GLY A 51 -5.71 19.09 -27.39
N ARG A 52 -5.37 19.60 -28.58
CA ARG A 52 -4.70 20.91 -28.77
C ARG A 52 -5.45 22.09 -28.15
N HIS A 53 -6.76 21.96 -27.97
CA HIS A 53 -7.63 22.98 -27.38
C HIS A 53 -8.19 22.58 -26.00
N ALA A 54 -7.61 21.56 -25.36
CA ALA A 54 -8.04 21.12 -24.04
C ALA A 54 -7.65 22.14 -22.97
N LEU A 55 -8.62 22.66 -22.24
CA LEU A 55 -8.40 23.58 -21.13
C LEU A 55 -8.05 22.80 -19.86
N ILE A 56 -6.76 22.54 -19.68
CA ILE A 56 -6.23 21.81 -18.53
C ILE A 56 -6.30 22.69 -17.28
N GLY A 57 -6.92 22.18 -16.21
CA GLY A 57 -7.06 22.90 -14.92
C GLY A 57 -8.37 23.67 -14.74
N ARG A 58 -9.26 23.67 -15.74
CA ARG A 58 -10.59 24.31 -15.67
C ARG A 58 -11.72 23.34 -15.29
N THR A 59 -11.38 22.11 -14.90
CA THR A 59 -12.37 21.09 -14.52
C THR A 59 -12.98 21.42 -13.16
N ARG A 60 -14.27 21.76 -13.14
CA ARG A 60 -14.98 22.19 -11.92
C ARG A 60 -15.30 21.07 -10.93
N PHE A 61 -15.46 19.83 -11.41
CA PHE A 61 -15.90 18.70 -10.58
C PHE A 61 -14.84 17.62 -10.39
N MET A 62 -14.22 17.14 -11.46
CA MET A 62 -13.15 16.14 -11.42
C MET A 62 -11.79 16.81 -11.62
N THR A 63 -11.19 17.25 -10.51
CA THR A 63 -9.80 17.70 -10.48
C THR A 63 -8.87 16.48 -10.35
N PRO A 64 -7.61 16.55 -10.82
CA PRO A 64 -6.66 15.43 -10.68
C PRO A 64 -6.50 14.95 -9.22
N LEU A 65 -6.53 15.89 -8.27
CA LEU A 65 -6.49 15.59 -6.84
C LEU A 65 -7.70 14.76 -6.39
N ARG A 66 -8.91 15.11 -6.82
CA ARG A 66 -10.12 14.33 -6.49
C ARG A 66 -10.08 12.95 -7.10
N VAL A 67 -9.55 12.79 -8.31
CA VAL A 67 -9.35 11.47 -8.93
C VAL A 67 -8.41 10.61 -8.08
N MET A 68 -7.28 11.17 -7.62
CA MET A 68 -6.37 10.45 -6.70
C MET A 68 -7.05 10.05 -5.40
N PHE A 69 -7.88 10.93 -4.81
CA PHE A 69 -8.66 10.58 -3.62
C PHE A 69 -9.70 9.49 -3.88
N VAL A 70 -10.41 9.53 -5.01
CA VAL A 70 -11.36 8.47 -5.39
C VAL A 70 -10.64 7.14 -5.52
N ILE A 71 -9.50 7.10 -6.22
CA ILE A 71 -8.68 5.89 -6.33
C ILE A 71 -8.26 5.39 -4.95
N ALA A 72 -7.75 6.27 -4.09
CA ALA A 72 -7.36 5.91 -2.72
C ALA A 72 -8.54 5.36 -1.90
N LEU A 73 -9.73 5.96 -1.99
CA LEU A 73 -10.93 5.49 -1.31
C LEU A 73 -11.39 4.12 -1.82
N VAL A 74 -11.29 3.88 -3.13
CA VAL A 74 -11.61 2.58 -3.73
C VAL A 74 -10.65 1.51 -3.21
N PHE A 75 -9.34 1.74 -3.25
CA PHE A 75 -8.36 0.78 -2.73
C PHE A 75 -8.48 0.58 -1.22
N LEU A 76 -8.80 1.64 -0.47
CA LEU A 76 -9.08 1.55 0.96
C LEU A 76 -10.32 0.70 1.24
N ALA A 77 -11.41 0.91 0.49
CA ALA A 77 -12.64 0.13 0.63
C ALA A 77 -12.41 -1.35 0.29
N LEU A 78 -11.68 -1.62 -0.79
CA LEU A 78 -11.28 -2.98 -1.17
C LEU A 78 -10.43 -3.63 -0.08
N GLY A 79 -9.40 -2.95 0.41
CA GLY A 79 -8.53 -3.44 1.48
C GLY A 79 -9.25 -3.64 2.82
N TRP A 80 -10.25 -2.82 3.13
CA TRP A 80 -11.10 -3.03 4.30
C TRP A 80 -12.02 -4.23 4.11
N SER A 81 -12.65 -4.37 2.93
CA SER A 81 -13.58 -5.47 2.64
C SER A 81 -12.91 -6.84 2.71
N THR A 82 -11.67 -6.98 2.24
CA THR A 82 -10.91 -8.24 2.32
C THR A 82 -10.54 -8.62 3.75
N LYS A 83 -10.42 -7.63 4.66
CA LYS A 83 -10.08 -7.86 6.08
C LYS A 83 -11.29 -7.84 7.01
N ALA A 84 -12.47 -7.50 6.54
CA ALA A 84 -13.67 -7.34 7.37
C ALA A 84 -14.06 -8.65 8.08
N ALA A 85 -13.82 -9.80 7.46
CA ALA A 85 -14.07 -11.11 8.05
C ALA A 85 -13.24 -11.37 9.32
N CYS A 86 -12.08 -10.73 9.46
CA CYS A 86 -11.19 -10.91 10.62
C CYS A 86 -11.73 -10.31 11.94
N LEU A 87 -12.79 -9.49 11.91
CA LEU A 87 -13.33 -8.83 13.11
C LEU A 87 -14.27 -9.72 13.94
N GLN A 88 -14.51 -10.97 13.52
CA GLN A 88 -15.35 -11.88 14.28
C GLN A 88 -14.65 -12.32 15.57
N THR A 89 -15.24 -12.00 16.71
CA THR A 89 -14.74 -12.38 18.03
C THR A 89 -15.73 -13.24 18.77
N THR A 90 -15.21 -14.21 19.52
CA THR A 90 -15.98 -15.10 20.41
C THR A 90 -15.70 -14.75 21.86
N GLY A 91 -16.70 -14.95 22.73
CA GLY A 91 -16.64 -14.68 24.16
C GLY A 91 -17.54 -13.52 24.61
N THR A 92 -18.16 -13.67 25.77
CA THR A 92 -18.99 -12.65 26.42
C THR A 92 -18.15 -11.89 27.45
N GLY A 93 -17.82 -10.63 27.18
CA GLY A 93 -17.02 -9.79 28.08
C GLY A 93 -16.55 -8.48 27.44
N PRO A 94 -15.85 -7.62 28.20
CA PRO A 94 -15.21 -6.43 27.66
C PRO A 94 -14.12 -6.79 26.62
N GLY A 95 -13.78 -5.85 25.73
CA GLY A 95 -13.04 -6.11 24.48
C GLY A 95 -11.67 -6.77 24.66
N ASP A 96 -11.05 -6.59 25.83
CA ASP A 96 -9.81 -7.19 26.31
C ASP A 96 -9.91 -8.70 26.60
N LYS A 97 -11.12 -9.26 26.70
CA LYS A 97 -11.37 -10.70 26.89
C LYS A 97 -11.90 -11.39 25.64
N ARG A 98 -12.13 -10.65 24.55
CA ARG A 98 -12.67 -11.18 23.29
C ARG A 98 -11.51 -11.66 22.43
N VAL A 99 -11.52 -12.93 22.10
CA VAL A 99 -10.54 -13.55 21.21
C VAL A 99 -11.13 -13.68 19.80
N ALA A 100 -10.27 -13.65 18.78
CA ALA A 100 -10.68 -13.92 17.41
C ALA A 100 -11.37 -15.29 17.33
N ASN A 101 -12.38 -15.42 16.46
CA ASN A 101 -13.07 -16.67 16.26
C ASN A 101 -12.19 -17.67 15.47
N TRP A 102 -11.79 -18.77 16.11
CA TRP A 102 -11.00 -19.84 15.51
C TRP A 102 -11.83 -21.05 15.04
N ASP A 103 -13.16 -21.00 15.18
CA ASP A 103 -14.05 -22.11 14.83
C ASP A 103 -13.87 -22.54 13.37
N ASN A 104 -13.89 -23.85 13.15
CA ASN A 104 -13.84 -24.44 11.82
C ASN A 104 -12.61 -24.01 11.00
N GLN A 105 -11.48 -23.64 11.61
CA GLN A 105 -10.23 -23.20 10.94
C GLN A 105 -10.37 -21.87 10.16
N ARG A 106 -11.27 -20.99 10.61
CA ARG A 106 -11.61 -19.68 9.98
C ARG A 106 -10.42 -18.82 9.62
N ALA A 107 -9.43 -18.76 10.52
CA ALA A 107 -8.24 -17.94 10.33
C ALA A 107 -7.46 -18.29 9.04
N TYR A 108 -7.51 -19.54 8.58
CA TYR A 108 -6.71 -20.00 7.44
C TYR A 108 -7.36 -19.72 6.08
N TYR A 109 -8.68 -19.91 5.94
CA TYR A 109 -9.35 -19.63 4.67
C TYR A 109 -9.78 -18.16 4.53
N GLU A 110 -9.91 -17.42 5.63
CA GLU A 110 -10.18 -15.97 5.60
C GLU A 110 -8.89 -15.12 5.58
N LEU A 111 -7.71 -15.76 5.50
CA LEU A 111 -6.39 -15.08 5.47
C LEU A 111 -6.16 -14.15 6.69
N CYS A 112 -6.82 -14.43 7.80
CA CYS A 112 -6.74 -13.66 9.05
C CYS A 112 -5.69 -14.21 10.02
N TYR A 113 -5.00 -15.29 9.66
CA TYR A 113 -3.96 -15.90 10.48
C TYR A 113 -2.74 -15.00 10.62
N SER A 114 -2.27 -14.80 11.86
CA SER A 114 -1.01 -14.10 12.15
C SER A 114 -0.24 -14.87 13.22
N ASP A 115 0.97 -15.30 12.90
CA ASP A 115 1.88 -15.97 13.83
C ASP A 115 2.38 -15.04 14.95
N THR A 116 2.22 -13.73 14.83
CA THR A 116 2.73 -12.77 15.82
C THR A 116 2.17 -13.01 17.23
N VAL A 117 0.86 -13.24 17.35
CA VAL A 117 0.19 -13.48 18.64
C VAL A 117 0.57 -14.84 19.25
N PRO A 118 0.44 -15.98 18.55
CA PRO A 118 0.79 -17.29 19.13
C PRO A 118 2.29 -17.44 19.38
N LEU A 119 3.15 -16.91 18.51
CA LEU A 119 4.60 -17.07 18.62
C LEU A 119 5.19 -16.17 19.71
N TYR A 120 4.56 -15.03 20.03
CA TYR A 120 4.96 -14.17 21.16
C TYR A 120 4.92 -14.90 22.52
N GLY A 121 3.95 -15.80 22.69
CA GLY A 121 3.87 -16.69 23.86
C GLY A 121 4.79 -17.91 23.73
N ALA A 122 4.74 -18.61 22.59
CA ALA A 122 5.44 -19.88 22.40
C ALA A 122 6.97 -19.76 22.46
N GLU A 123 7.54 -18.69 21.89
CA GLU A 123 8.99 -18.44 21.92
C GLU A 123 9.46 -17.72 23.19
N LEU A 124 8.57 -17.60 24.19
CA LEU A 124 8.82 -16.88 25.45
C LEU A 124 9.30 -15.44 25.23
N LEU A 125 8.92 -14.82 24.11
CA LEU A 125 9.21 -13.41 23.81
C LEU A 125 8.54 -12.47 24.81
N SER A 126 7.37 -12.88 25.33
CA SER A 126 6.70 -12.24 26.47
C SER A 126 7.57 -12.12 27.73
N GLN A 127 8.60 -12.97 27.88
CA GLN A 127 9.55 -12.97 28.98
C GLN A 127 10.91 -12.36 28.58
N GLY A 128 11.01 -11.75 27.40
CA GLY A 128 12.24 -11.15 26.88
C GLY A 128 13.30 -12.16 26.45
N LYS A 129 12.94 -13.43 26.25
CA LYS A 129 13.90 -14.44 25.77
C LYS A 129 14.14 -14.30 24.28
N PHE A 130 15.35 -14.67 23.86
CA PHE A 130 15.76 -14.58 22.46
C PHE A 130 15.27 -15.80 21.68
N PRO A 131 14.59 -15.63 20.52
CA PRO A 131 14.17 -16.75 19.68
C PRO A 131 15.35 -17.64 19.31
N TYR A 132 15.16 -18.96 19.35
CA TYR A 132 16.18 -19.95 18.96
C TYR A 132 17.49 -19.92 19.74
N LYS A 133 17.48 -19.46 21.01
CA LYS A 133 18.61 -19.60 21.95
C LYS A 133 18.21 -20.51 23.11
N SER A 134 17.88 -21.77 22.81
CA SER A 134 17.52 -22.79 23.80
C SER A 134 18.58 -23.87 23.86
N SER A 135 19.01 -24.20 25.09
CA SER A 135 19.81 -25.38 25.37
C SER A 135 19.01 -26.39 26.18
N TRP A 136 19.12 -27.66 25.84
CA TRP A 136 18.58 -28.76 26.64
C TRP A 136 19.69 -29.80 26.88
N VAL A 137 19.56 -30.51 28.01
CA VAL A 137 20.48 -31.59 28.36
C VAL A 137 19.86 -32.88 27.87
N GLU A 138 20.50 -33.51 26.90
CA GLU A 138 20.17 -34.84 26.42
C GLU A 138 21.11 -35.83 27.08
N THR A 139 20.71 -37.07 27.32
CA THR A 139 21.60 -38.08 27.88
C THR A 139 22.02 -39.00 26.75
N ASP A 140 23.33 -39.16 26.53
CA ASP A 140 23.82 -40.08 25.52
C ASP A 140 23.56 -41.55 25.89
N SER A 141 23.81 -42.46 24.96
CA SER A 141 23.63 -43.91 25.16
C SER A 141 24.53 -44.50 26.24
N THR A 142 25.48 -43.73 26.78
CA THR A 142 26.38 -44.11 27.86
C THR A 142 26.01 -43.48 29.21
N GLY A 143 24.89 -42.73 29.27
CA GLY A 143 24.41 -42.10 30.50
C GLY A 143 25.07 -40.74 30.81
N ALA A 144 25.88 -40.19 29.91
CA ALA A 144 26.51 -38.89 30.12
C ALA A 144 25.60 -37.75 29.62
N PRO A 145 25.43 -36.66 30.39
CA PRO A 145 24.63 -35.52 29.97
C PRO A 145 25.37 -34.67 28.94
N GLN A 146 24.80 -34.51 27.75
CA GLN A 146 25.27 -33.65 26.66
C GLN A 146 24.34 -32.45 26.49
N ILE A 147 24.91 -31.24 26.42
CA ILE A 147 24.14 -29.99 26.31
C ILE A 147 24.00 -29.62 24.83
N ASN A 148 22.83 -29.87 24.26
CA ASN A 148 22.52 -29.55 22.88
C ASN A 148 21.89 -28.16 22.81
N THR A 149 22.43 -27.28 21.95
CA THR A 149 21.91 -25.92 21.76
C THR A 149 21.42 -25.77 20.33
N THR A 150 20.17 -25.35 20.15
CA THR A 150 19.67 -24.86 18.86
C THR A 150 19.99 -23.38 18.76
N GLY A 151 20.46 -22.94 17.59
CA GLY A 151 21.09 -21.62 17.41
C GLY A 151 22.60 -21.78 17.32
N GLY A 152 23.08 -22.16 16.14
CA GLY A 152 24.49 -22.46 15.91
C GLY A 152 25.36 -21.22 16.04
N TRP A 153 25.93 -21.01 17.23
CA TRP A 153 27.35 -20.75 17.45
C TRP A 153 27.69 -21.26 18.86
N ARG A 154 28.66 -22.18 18.96
CA ARG A 154 29.14 -22.74 20.22
C ARG A 154 29.64 -21.59 21.11
N CYS A 155 28.85 -21.13 22.08
CA CYS A 155 29.31 -20.19 23.12
C CYS A 155 30.24 -20.84 24.18
N ALA A 156 30.78 -22.03 23.90
CA ALA A 156 31.58 -22.78 24.88
C ALA A 156 33.09 -22.49 24.82
N THR A 157 33.59 -21.64 23.91
CA THR A 157 35.04 -21.41 23.76
C THR A 157 35.49 -19.97 23.89
N TRP A 158 34.58 -18.99 23.99
CA TRP A 158 34.96 -17.59 24.21
C TRP A 158 34.11 -16.98 25.32
N ASN A 159 34.80 -16.42 26.31
CA ASN A 159 34.29 -15.75 27.51
C ASN A 159 33.50 -14.47 27.16
N ILE A 160 32.42 -14.60 26.41
CA ILE A 160 31.48 -13.53 26.10
C ILE A 160 30.18 -13.92 26.77
N ARG A 161 29.87 -13.19 27.85
CA ARG A 161 28.61 -13.30 28.59
C ARG A 161 27.44 -13.22 27.63
N CYS A 162 26.69 -14.31 27.58
CA CYS A 162 25.41 -14.45 26.91
C CYS A 162 24.25 -14.08 27.83
#